data_AF-A0AAI9ZEI0-F1
#
_entry.id   AF-A0AAI9ZEI0-F1
#
_cell.length_a   1.000
_cell.length_b   1.000
_cell.length_c   1.000
_cell.angle_alpha   90.00
_cell.angle_beta   90.00
_cell.angle_gamma   90.00
#
_symmetry.space_group_name_H-M   'P 1'
#
loop_
_entity.id
_entity.type
_entity.pdbx_description
1 polymer ?
#
loop_
_entity_poly.entity_id
_entity_poly.type
_entity_poly.pdbx_seq_one_letter_code
_entity_poly.pdbx_strand_id
1 'polypeptide(L)'
;MVALGLAFASPKGKGVMIGIFLLIFLFLLGVDGAPAENGRVIPLEYDWDPANPPLWTMRPEDRERYLENEIFNIGKRDNNIGNFSSITPLNYTWDPENPPLWTIRPEDRDDPSHANTKASSEHTNAAFVEPCSDKTKPATLYYEYKAQDCPPKNHFLPFKQGKMRFDTCSGWDSGGLLRYKDDGCTSFCQQRTTFEWAQEVPFPSSDCHAPIQCGMTDSESVGSGWSVGANTKLQFLKAFKVGISGGWSHNYGQAKGKKWDIKLEAGECGYFTFVPVKKVVCGGMTTASRVPGTSMWDWYGCTSLNLMPTNFKSCDNQMWMIEGEKMEGAYTGKMVPDGVIIFVYTDCRTRIPMPMEKQDPVYRAPGVALAHSVIDSIQQGWVWNSCYFWNMKVPGKRALYIRGSNFKAGVIGLGGENLFKLVHACAEGDVSSYEFDWYYNGKPDDSPKEKGPVWMLQADVPDTIRPGCIGEGLMDMGAVTQDQCVGDKFKN
;
A
#
# COMPACT_ATOMS: atom_id res chain seq x y z
N MET A 1 -24.15 -17.03 -16.63
CA MET A 1 -23.88 -17.89 -17.79
C MET A 1 -23.35 -17.01 -18.91
N VAL A 2 -22.05 -17.05 -19.16
CA VAL A 2 -21.40 -16.23 -20.20
C VAL A 2 -21.01 -17.16 -21.34
N ALA A 3 -21.64 -16.99 -22.49
CA ALA A 3 -21.27 -17.68 -23.72
C ALA A 3 -20.09 -16.96 -24.36
N LEU A 4 -18.93 -17.61 -24.40
CA LEU A 4 -17.76 -17.16 -25.16
C LEU A 4 -17.86 -17.71 -26.58
N GLY A 5 -18.14 -16.81 -27.53
CA GLY A 5 -18.04 -17.12 -28.96
C GLY A 5 -16.58 -17.18 -29.40
N LEU A 6 -16.12 -18.36 -29.83
CA LEU A 6 -14.79 -18.54 -30.39
C LEU A 6 -14.79 -18.23 -31.88
N ALA A 7 -13.92 -17.29 -32.27
CA ALA A 7 -13.59 -17.00 -33.66
C ALA A 7 -12.89 -18.17 -34.33
N PHE A 8 -13.20 -18.39 -35.62
CA PHE A 8 -12.69 -19.48 -36.43
C PHE A 8 -11.17 -19.35 -36.67
N ALA A 9 -10.40 -20.25 -36.04
CA ALA A 9 -8.98 -20.47 -36.35
C ALA A 9 -8.76 -21.87 -36.97
N SER A 10 -7.79 -21.91 -37.87
CA SER A 10 -7.39 -22.99 -38.79
C SER A 10 -7.44 -24.44 -38.25
N PRO A 11 -7.76 -25.45 -39.08
CA PRO A 11 -8.02 -26.84 -38.65
C PRO A 11 -6.84 -27.58 -38.00
N LYS A 12 -5.60 -27.05 -38.10
CA LYS A 12 -4.39 -27.74 -37.63
C LYS A 12 -4.02 -27.48 -36.16
N GLY A 13 -4.76 -26.64 -35.43
CA GLY A 13 -4.45 -26.27 -34.03
C GLY A 13 -5.32 -26.94 -32.94
N LYS A 14 -6.32 -27.75 -33.30
CA LYS A 14 -7.35 -28.22 -32.34
C LYS A 14 -6.83 -29.19 -31.27
N GLY A 15 -5.83 -30.02 -31.58
CA GLY A 15 -5.31 -31.01 -30.63
C GLY A 15 -4.54 -30.38 -29.45
N VAL A 16 -3.75 -29.33 -29.72
CA VAL A 16 -2.88 -28.71 -28.72
C VAL A 16 -3.67 -27.86 -27.73
N MET A 17 -4.69 -27.13 -28.21
CA MET A 17 -5.53 -26.29 -27.33
C MET A 17 -6.45 -27.12 -26.42
N ILE A 18 -6.94 -28.27 -26.89
CA ILE A 18 -7.73 -29.19 -26.05
C ILE A 18 -6.84 -29.85 -24.98
N GLY A 19 -5.59 -30.19 -25.33
CA GLY A 19 -4.61 -30.71 -24.36
C GLY A 19 -4.29 -29.73 -23.24
N ILE A 20 -4.06 -28.45 -23.56
CA ILE A 20 -3.78 -27.41 -22.57
C ILE A 20 -5.01 -27.14 -21.67
N PHE A 21 -6.22 -27.11 -22.24
CA PHE A 21 -7.44 -26.93 -21.46
C PHE A 21 -7.72 -28.09 -20.49
N LEU A 22 -7.44 -29.33 -20.90
CA LEU A 22 -7.60 -30.51 -20.03
C LEU A 22 -6.55 -30.52 -18.90
N LEU A 23 -5.32 -30.04 -19.17
CA LEU A 23 -4.27 -29.91 -18.16
C LEU A 23 -4.59 -28.85 -17.11
N ILE A 24 -5.17 -27.72 -17.52
CA ILE A 24 -5.66 -26.67 -16.60
C ILE A 24 -6.82 -27.21 -15.75
N PHE A 25 -7.75 -27.98 -16.34
CA PHE A 25 -8.85 -28.59 -15.59
C PHE A 25 -8.36 -29.65 -14.59
N LEU A 26 -7.34 -30.43 -14.93
CA LEU A 26 -6.71 -31.39 -13.99
C LEU A 26 -6.00 -30.70 -12.83
N PHE A 27 -5.36 -29.55 -13.06
CA PHE A 27 -4.78 -28.74 -11.99
C PHE A 27 -5.82 -28.07 -11.09
N LEU A 28 -6.99 -27.70 -11.64
CA LEU A 28 -8.07 -27.09 -10.87
C LEU A 28 -8.93 -28.12 -10.11
N LEU A 29 -8.92 -29.39 -10.52
CA LEU A 29 -9.66 -30.48 -9.86
C LEU A 29 -8.81 -31.28 -8.86
N GLY A 30 -7.49 -31.08 -8.83
CA GLY A 30 -6.57 -31.77 -7.91
C GLY A 30 -6.39 -31.11 -6.54
N VAL A 31 -7.11 -30.02 -6.24
CA VAL A 31 -7.14 -29.41 -4.91
C VAL A 31 -8.31 -29.99 -4.13
N ASP A 32 -8.16 -31.23 -3.66
CA ASP A 32 -9.05 -31.77 -2.63
C ASP A 32 -8.83 -30.99 -1.33
N GLY A 33 -9.94 -30.46 -0.82
CA GLY A 33 -9.99 -29.43 0.22
C GLY A 33 -9.51 -29.90 1.58
N ALA A 34 -8.77 -29.00 2.25
CA ALA A 34 -8.74 -28.97 3.70
C ALA A 34 -10.19 -28.74 4.21
N PRO A 35 -10.58 -29.38 5.33
CA PRO A 35 -11.94 -29.30 5.85
C PRO A 35 -12.29 -27.84 6.18
N ALA A 36 -13.38 -27.37 5.57
CA ALA A 36 -13.97 -26.09 5.90
C ALA A 36 -14.54 -26.14 7.33
N GLU A 37 -13.79 -25.61 8.29
CA GLU A 37 -14.40 -25.19 9.55
C GLU A 37 -15.39 -24.08 9.24
N ASN A 38 -16.63 -24.23 9.72
CA ASN A 38 -17.73 -23.28 9.61
C ASN A 38 -17.49 -22.02 10.45
N GLY A 39 -16.35 -21.36 10.27
CA GLY A 39 -16.11 -20.00 10.70
C GLY A 39 -16.84 -19.06 9.76
N ARG A 40 -18.06 -18.67 10.14
CA ARG A 40 -18.78 -17.57 9.51
C ARG A 40 -17.89 -16.33 9.58
N VAL A 41 -17.18 -16.01 8.49
CA VAL A 41 -16.54 -14.70 8.34
C VAL A 41 -17.68 -13.70 8.23
N ILE A 42 -18.05 -13.13 9.38
CA ILE A 42 -18.88 -11.95 9.44
C ILE A 42 -17.95 -10.84 8.93
N PRO A 43 -18.19 -10.24 7.75
CA PRO A 43 -17.53 -8.98 7.44
C PRO A 43 -17.96 -8.00 8.52
N LEU A 44 -17.03 -7.60 9.40
CA LEU A 44 -17.30 -6.52 10.33
C LEU A 44 -17.39 -5.25 9.49
N GLU A 45 -18.60 -4.92 9.04
CA GLU A 45 -18.95 -3.56 8.68
C GLU A 45 -18.85 -2.72 9.95
N TYR A 46 -17.76 -1.98 10.03
CA TYR A 46 -17.57 -0.96 11.04
C TYR A 46 -18.37 0.28 10.60
N ASP A 47 -19.67 0.28 10.91
CA ASP A 47 -20.54 1.46 10.78
C ASP A 47 -20.27 2.40 11.97
N TRP A 48 -19.11 3.05 11.97
CA TRP A 48 -18.82 4.11 12.96
C TRP A 48 -19.04 5.48 12.34
N ASP A 49 -19.68 6.33 13.13
CA ASP A 49 -19.94 7.73 12.84
C ASP A 49 -18.61 8.48 12.62
N PRO A 50 -18.32 9.01 11.41
CA PRO A 50 -17.10 9.75 11.14
C PRO A 50 -16.95 11.03 11.98
N ALA A 51 -18.05 11.55 12.53
CA ALA A 51 -18.04 12.69 13.45
C ALA A 51 -17.68 12.29 14.89
N ASN A 52 -17.77 11.00 15.23
CA ASN A 52 -17.40 10.43 16.53
C ASN A 52 -16.57 9.15 16.33
N PRO A 53 -15.34 9.27 15.79
CA PRO A 53 -14.49 8.13 15.57
C PRO A 53 -14.21 7.42 16.91
N PRO A 54 -14.17 6.08 16.95
CA PRO A 54 -13.89 5.37 18.19
C PRO A 54 -12.57 5.83 18.80
N LEU A 55 -12.49 6.05 20.11
CA LEU A 55 -11.31 6.63 20.80
C LEU A 55 -9.96 5.92 20.49
N TRP A 56 -10.00 4.68 20.01
CA TRP A 56 -8.83 3.89 19.59
C TRP A 56 -8.32 4.20 18.17
N THR A 57 -9.04 4.99 17.36
CA THR A 57 -8.58 5.48 16.06
C THR A 57 -7.96 6.89 16.13
N MET A 58 -8.12 7.59 17.25
CA MET A 58 -7.45 8.85 17.52
C MET A 58 -6.03 8.63 18.04
N ARG A 59 -5.09 9.50 17.61
CA ARG A 59 -3.72 9.55 18.15
C ARG A 59 -3.78 9.69 19.69
N PRO A 60 -2.91 9.04 20.46
CA PRO A 60 -2.90 9.14 21.93
C PRO A 60 -2.90 10.60 22.43
N GLU A 61 -2.16 11.48 21.78
CA GLU A 61 -2.08 12.93 22.07
C GLU A 61 -3.33 13.73 21.67
N ASP A 62 -4.06 13.28 20.65
CA ASP A 62 -5.34 13.87 20.24
C ASP A 62 -6.49 13.36 21.12
N ARG A 63 -6.36 12.15 21.68
CA ARG A 63 -7.33 11.54 22.62
C ARG A 63 -7.44 12.36 23.90
N GLU A 64 -6.32 12.84 24.44
CA GLU A 64 -6.32 13.67 25.65
C GLU A 64 -7.01 15.02 25.40
N ARG A 65 -6.72 15.69 24.27
CA ARG A 65 -7.42 16.93 23.86
C ARG A 65 -8.90 16.74 23.56
N TYR A 66 -9.27 15.58 23.01
CA TYR A 66 -10.65 15.24 22.71
C TYR A 66 -11.47 15.07 24.01
N LEU A 67 -10.89 14.41 25.01
CA LEU A 67 -11.51 14.22 26.33
C LEU A 67 -11.58 15.51 27.16
N GLU A 68 -10.62 16.43 26.98
CA GLU A 68 -10.61 17.74 27.65
C GLU A 68 -11.69 18.71 27.11
N ASN A 69 -12.05 18.61 25.82
CA ASN A 69 -13.01 19.50 25.17
C ASN A 69 -14.49 19.08 25.34
N GLU A 70 -14.79 17.81 25.66
CA GLU A 70 -16.17 17.33 25.83
C GLU A 70 -16.84 17.73 27.17
N ILE A 71 -16.10 18.29 28.13
CA ILE A 71 -16.66 18.66 29.44
C ILE A 71 -17.59 19.90 29.36
N PHE A 72 -17.63 20.64 28.24
CA PHE A 72 -18.40 21.89 28.15
C PHE A 72 -19.52 22.00 27.09
N ASN A 73 -19.87 20.97 26.33
CA ASN A 73 -20.96 21.09 25.34
C ASN A 73 -21.92 19.88 25.28
N ILE A 74 -22.46 19.50 26.44
CA ILE A 74 -23.73 18.73 26.47
C ILE A 74 -24.87 19.75 26.42
N GLY A 75 -25.23 20.16 25.20
CA GLY A 75 -26.29 21.15 24.96
C GLY A 75 -27.06 20.92 23.66
N LYS A 76 -28.07 20.04 23.72
CA LYS A 76 -29.15 19.79 22.73
C LYS A 76 -28.77 19.22 21.36
N ARG A 77 -28.95 17.89 21.24
CA ARG A 77 -29.22 17.17 19.98
C ARG A 77 -30.63 17.49 19.48
N ASP A 78 -30.76 18.02 18.27
CA ASP A 78 -31.99 17.95 17.47
C ASP A 78 -31.83 16.85 16.40
N ASN A 79 -32.84 15.98 16.35
CA ASN A 79 -32.93 14.81 15.48
C ASN A 79 -33.25 15.20 14.02
N ASN A 80 -32.24 15.34 13.18
CA ASN A 80 -32.39 15.29 11.72
C ASN A 80 -31.31 14.41 11.09
N ILE A 81 -31.62 13.11 11.02
CA ILE A 81 -30.86 12.10 10.28
C ILE A 81 -31.14 12.30 8.79
N GLY A 82 -30.17 12.83 8.05
CA GLY A 82 -30.26 12.92 6.59
C GLY A 82 -29.54 14.11 5.97
N ASN A 83 -28.23 14.26 6.21
CA ASN A 83 -27.27 14.96 5.33
C ASN A 83 -25.92 15.10 6.04
N PHE A 84 -25.00 14.17 5.81
CA PHE A 84 -23.57 14.44 5.99
C PHE A 84 -22.77 13.78 4.86
N SER A 85 -22.80 14.45 3.71
CA SER A 85 -21.81 14.30 2.64
C SER A 85 -20.78 15.42 2.77
N SER A 86 -19.92 15.34 3.79
CA SER A 86 -18.72 16.19 3.85
C SER A 86 -17.69 15.60 4.81
N ILE A 87 -16.75 14.83 4.29
CA ILE A 87 -15.37 15.02 4.74
C ILE A 87 -14.99 16.38 4.18
N THR A 88 -14.94 17.40 5.03
CA THR A 88 -14.19 18.60 4.71
C THR A 88 -12.76 18.12 4.52
N PRO A 89 -12.14 18.24 3.32
CA PRO A 89 -10.72 17.95 3.20
C PRO A 89 -10.03 18.79 4.27
N LEU A 90 -9.16 18.16 5.06
CA LEU A 90 -8.28 18.88 5.96
C LEU A 90 -7.55 19.91 5.11
N ASN A 91 -7.97 21.16 5.24
CA ASN A 91 -7.44 22.27 4.48
C ASN A 91 -6.10 22.58 5.15
N TYR A 92 -5.07 21.79 4.85
CA TYR A 92 -3.70 22.06 5.23
C TYR A 92 -3.25 23.27 4.43
N THR A 93 -3.74 24.46 4.78
CA THR A 93 -3.27 25.72 4.22
C THR A 93 -1.95 26.03 4.88
N TRP A 94 -0.85 25.71 4.20
CA TRP A 94 0.49 26.12 4.58
C TRP A 94 0.98 27.19 3.58
N ASP A 95 1.93 28.00 4.03
CA ASP A 95 2.48 29.12 3.25
C ASP A 95 3.33 28.60 2.08
N PRO A 96 2.94 28.82 0.81
CA PRO A 96 3.72 28.38 -0.35
C PRO A 96 5.17 28.90 -0.38
N GLU A 97 5.44 30.01 0.31
CA GLU A 97 6.78 30.60 0.43
C GLU A 97 7.62 29.95 1.55
N ASN A 98 6.97 29.23 2.48
CA ASN A 98 7.62 28.51 3.57
C ASN A 98 6.96 27.12 3.81
N PRO A 99 7.14 26.17 2.86
CA PRO A 99 6.59 24.83 2.98
C PRO A 99 7.08 24.09 4.23
N PRO A 100 6.20 23.35 4.93
CA PRO A 100 6.64 22.38 5.91
C PRO A 100 7.59 21.35 5.28
N LEU A 101 8.66 20.94 5.98
CA LEU A 101 9.67 20.01 5.44
C LEU A 101 9.11 18.69 4.90
N TRP A 102 7.95 18.25 5.40
CA TRP A 102 7.28 17.03 4.95
C TRP A 102 6.61 17.17 3.57
N THR A 103 6.42 18.38 3.04
CA THR A 103 5.98 18.61 1.66
C THR A 103 7.14 18.65 0.67
N ILE A 104 8.38 18.71 1.17
CA ILE A 104 9.61 18.79 0.39
C ILE A 104 10.24 17.40 0.31
N ARG A 105 10.63 16.98 -0.88
CA ARG A 105 11.28 15.69 -1.11
C ARG A 105 12.64 15.66 -0.45
N PRO A 106 13.10 14.54 0.12
CA PRO A 106 14.42 14.45 0.71
C PRO A 106 15.54 14.94 -0.22
N GLU A 107 15.48 14.58 -1.51
CA GLU A 107 16.45 15.00 -2.54
C GLU A 107 16.51 16.51 -2.78
N ASP A 108 15.43 17.25 -2.50
CA ASP A 108 15.34 18.70 -2.73
C ASP A 108 15.73 19.52 -1.48
N ARG A 109 15.93 18.87 -0.31
CA ARG A 109 16.21 19.56 0.96
C ARG A 109 17.63 20.13 1.03
N ASP A 110 18.58 19.47 0.39
CA ASP A 110 20.01 19.82 0.46
C ASP A 110 20.44 20.81 -0.63
N ASP A 111 19.54 21.22 -1.52
CA ASP A 111 19.82 22.24 -2.54
C ASP A 111 19.56 23.65 -1.96
N PRO A 112 20.61 24.48 -1.78
CA PRO A 112 20.47 25.84 -1.24
C PRO A 112 19.61 26.77 -2.12
N SER A 113 19.28 26.38 -3.37
CA SER A 113 18.35 27.10 -4.23
C SER A 113 16.86 26.89 -3.88
N HIS A 114 16.54 25.86 -3.09
CA HIS A 114 15.18 25.59 -2.58
C HIS A 114 14.94 26.16 -1.17
N ALA A 115 16.01 26.53 -0.44
CA ALA A 115 15.92 27.15 0.88
C ALA A 115 15.39 28.59 0.87
N ASN A 116 15.22 29.21 -0.31
CA ASN A 116 14.56 30.50 -0.47
C ASN A 116 13.84 30.57 -1.84
N THR A 117 12.51 30.62 -1.80
CA THR A 117 11.66 31.34 -2.78
C THR A 117 11.91 31.04 -4.27
N LYS A 118 11.53 29.85 -4.76
CA LYS A 118 11.32 29.64 -6.22
C LYS A 118 10.18 28.72 -6.65
N ALA A 119 9.36 28.18 -5.75
CA ALA A 119 8.14 27.47 -6.17
C ALA A 119 7.12 28.41 -6.88
N SER A 120 7.18 29.73 -6.62
CA SER A 120 6.29 30.71 -7.23
C SER A 120 6.85 31.40 -8.49
N SER A 121 8.17 31.61 -8.59
CA SER A 121 8.73 32.51 -9.62
C SER A 121 9.12 31.85 -10.95
N GLU A 122 9.22 30.52 -11.03
CA GLU A 122 9.43 29.83 -12.33
C GLU A 122 8.15 29.69 -13.17
N HIS A 123 7.00 30.06 -12.61
CA HIS A 123 5.72 30.05 -13.33
C HIS A 123 5.59 31.06 -14.48
N THR A 124 6.57 31.97 -14.68
CA THR A 124 6.40 33.07 -15.63
C THR A 124 7.06 32.91 -16.99
N ASN A 125 7.99 31.97 -17.25
CA ASN A 125 8.74 32.00 -18.53
C ASN A 125 9.12 30.66 -19.20
N ALA A 126 8.74 29.50 -18.65
CA ALA A 126 8.76 28.26 -19.42
C ALA A 126 7.40 28.09 -20.10
N ALA A 127 7.34 27.73 -21.38
CA ALA A 127 6.10 27.44 -22.11
C ALA A 127 5.12 26.68 -21.18
N PHE A 128 3.95 27.24 -20.94
CA PHE A 128 3.03 26.87 -19.85
C PHE A 128 2.61 25.39 -19.95
N VAL A 129 3.43 24.48 -19.40
CA VAL A 129 3.12 23.04 -19.38
C VAL A 129 2.14 22.83 -18.23
N GLU A 130 0.97 22.26 -18.56
CA GLU A 130 -0.10 21.99 -17.59
C GLU A 130 0.41 21.00 -16.51
N PRO A 131 0.52 21.38 -15.23
CA PRO A 131 1.06 20.53 -14.16
C PRO A 131 0.28 19.22 -13.98
N CYS A 132 -1.00 19.20 -14.35
CA CYS A 132 -1.80 17.98 -14.29
C CYS A 132 -1.49 16.96 -15.38
N SER A 133 -0.76 17.36 -16.43
CA SER A 133 -0.41 16.58 -17.62
C SER A 133 1.10 16.44 -17.81
N ASP A 134 1.89 17.35 -17.23
CA ASP A 134 3.36 17.30 -17.25
C ASP A 134 3.87 16.14 -16.40
N LYS A 135 4.42 15.15 -17.08
CA LYS A 135 5.00 13.95 -16.45
C LYS A 135 6.51 13.97 -16.47
N THR A 136 7.13 15.03 -16.98
CA THR A 136 8.59 15.13 -17.13
C THR A 136 9.29 15.50 -15.84
N LYS A 137 8.55 16.03 -14.86
CA LYS A 137 9.06 16.44 -13.56
C LYS A 137 8.09 16.07 -12.41
N PRO A 138 8.61 15.94 -11.18
CA PRO A 138 7.81 15.87 -9.97
C PRO A 138 6.73 16.96 -9.87
N ALA A 139 5.55 16.60 -9.35
CA ALA A 139 4.50 17.57 -9.03
C ALA A 139 4.77 18.28 -7.70
N THR A 140 4.32 19.53 -7.56
CA THR A 140 4.33 20.23 -6.27
C THR A 140 3.26 19.62 -5.36
N LEU A 141 3.69 19.15 -4.19
CA LEU A 141 2.82 18.47 -3.25
C LEU A 141 2.01 19.46 -2.44
N TYR A 142 0.80 19.06 -2.05
CA TYR A 142 -0.18 19.78 -1.23
C TYR A 142 -0.56 21.18 -1.73
N TYR A 143 -0.33 21.45 -3.02
CA TYR A 143 -0.82 22.64 -3.71
C TYR A 143 -2.15 22.33 -4.41
N GLU A 144 -3.16 23.20 -4.24
CA GLU A 144 -4.46 23.08 -4.91
C GLU A 144 -4.41 23.73 -6.30
N TYR A 145 -4.26 22.90 -7.32
CA TYR A 145 -4.35 23.29 -8.73
C TYR A 145 -5.82 23.45 -9.13
N LYS A 146 -6.19 24.62 -9.65
CA LYS A 146 -7.55 24.95 -10.09
C LYS A 146 -7.70 24.78 -11.59
N ALA A 147 -8.89 25.07 -12.11
CA ALA A 147 -9.20 24.98 -13.54
C ALA A 147 -8.27 25.82 -14.45
N GLN A 148 -7.63 26.87 -13.93
CA GLN A 148 -6.66 27.67 -14.68
C GLN A 148 -5.32 26.96 -14.86
N ASP A 149 -4.92 26.17 -13.86
CA ASP A 149 -3.65 25.42 -13.85
C ASP A 149 -3.84 24.06 -14.52
N CYS A 150 -5.02 23.45 -14.31
CA CYS A 150 -5.40 22.16 -14.86
C CYS A 150 -6.77 22.26 -15.54
N PRO A 151 -6.82 22.71 -16.82
CA PRO A 151 -8.05 22.92 -17.56
C PRO A 151 -8.90 21.65 -17.61
N PRO A 152 -10.13 21.65 -17.06
CA PRO A 152 -10.95 20.45 -16.99
C PRO A 152 -11.44 20.04 -18.38
N LYS A 153 -11.49 18.73 -18.66
CA LYS A 153 -11.99 18.23 -19.95
C LYS A 153 -13.48 18.45 -20.15
N ASN A 154 -14.25 18.40 -19.06
CA ASN A 154 -15.66 18.73 -19.02
C ASN A 154 -15.88 19.94 -18.11
N HIS A 155 -16.87 20.78 -18.42
CA HIS A 155 -17.20 21.98 -17.66
C HIS A 155 -18.64 21.91 -17.15
N PHE A 156 -18.93 22.64 -16.07
CA PHE A 156 -20.31 22.77 -15.61
C PHE A 156 -21.14 23.57 -16.62
N LEU A 157 -22.30 23.03 -16.95
CA LEU A 157 -23.25 23.64 -17.86
C LEU A 157 -24.03 24.76 -17.17
N PRO A 158 -24.34 25.86 -17.88
CA PRO A 158 -25.31 26.85 -17.42
C PRO A 158 -26.67 26.19 -17.13
N PHE A 159 -27.43 26.74 -16.19
CA PHE A 159 -28.72 26.20 -15.73
C PHE A 159 -29.68 25.77 -16.84
N LYS A 160 -29.82 26.59 -17.90
CA LYS A 160 -30.68 26.28 -19.05
C LYS A 160 -30.22 25.04 -19.82
N GLN A 161 -28.90 24.84 -19.94
CA GLN A 161 -28.31 23.69 -20.63
C GLN A 161 -28.26 22.45 -19.73
N GLY A 162 -28.12 22.64 -18.41
CA GLY A 162 -28.20 21.59 -17.40
C GLY A 162 -29.62 21.09 -17.09
N LYS A 163 -30.58 21.21 -18.02
CA LYS A 163 -32.00 20.84 -17.84
C LYS A 163 -32.61 21.39 -16.55
N MET A 164 -32.40 22.68 -16.27
CA MET A 164 -32.93 23.37 -15.08
C MET A 164 -32.37 22.82 -13.76
N ARG A 165 -31.14 22.29 -13.79
CA ARG A 165 -30.36 21.96 -12.59
C ARG A 165 -29.01 22.68 -12.65
N PHE A 166 -28.67 23.36 -11.57
CA PHE A 166 -27.36 23.97 -11.40
C PHE A 166 -26.28 22.88 -11.43
N ASP A 167 -25.13 23.19 -12.01
CA ASP A 167 -23.92 22.37 -11.93
C ASP A 167 -24.01 20.99 -12.60
N THR A 168 -24.76 20.87 -13.69
CA THR A 168 -24.73 19.63 -14.49
C THR A 168 -23.45 19.59 -15.32
N CYS A 169 -22.71 18.48 -15.29
CA CYS A 169 -21.43 18.38 -15.97
C CYS A 169 -21.57 18.12 -17.47
N SER A 170 -20.88 18.88 -18.31
CA SER A 170 -20.97 18.76 -19.77
C SER A 170 -20.72 17.34 -20.27
N GLY A 171 -21.43 16.96 -21.32
CA GLY A 171 -21.26 15.66 -21.96
C GLY A 171 -21.84 14.48 -21.18
N TRP A 172 -22.61 14.69 -20.11
CA TRP A 172 -23.39 13.63 -19.48
C TRP A 172 -24.49 13.06 -20.41
N ASP A 173 -24.97 13.89 -21.34
CA ASP A 173 -26.06 13.62 -22.28
C ASP A 173 -25.60 13.41 -23.73
N SER A 174 -24.32 13.61 -24.04
CA SER A 174 -23.76 13.44 -25.39
C SER A 174 -23.46 11.96 -25.70
N GLY A 175 -23.55 11.49 -26.94
CA GLY A 175 -23.12 10.11 -27.32
C GLY A 175 -24.24 9.11 -27.67
N GLY A 176 -25.48 9.58 -27.77
CA GLY A 176 -26.58 8.83 -28.38
C GLY A 176 -26.91 7.48 -27.69
N LEU A 177 -27.29 6.50 -28.50
CA LEU A 177 -27.86 5.22 -28.05
C LEU A 177 -26.88 4.29 -27.33
N LEU A 178 -25.62 4.30 -27.75
CA LEU A 178 -24.61 3.36 -27.26
C LEU A 178 -24.11 3.77 -25.87
N ARG A 179 -24.06 5.08 -25.59
CA ARG A 179 -23.56 5.59 -24.31
C ARG A 179 -24.42 5.20 -23.11
N TYR A 180 -25.73 5.02 -23.26
CA TYR A 180 -26.55 4.53 -22.14
C TYR A 180 -26.13 3.12 -21.71
N LYS A 181 -25.83 2.25 -22.68
CA LYS A 181 -25.37 0.88 -22.43
C LYS A 181 -23.95 0.83 -21.89
N ASP A 182 -23.09 1.73 -22.37
CA ASP A 182 -21.67 1.68 -22.06
C ASP A 182 -21.32 2.51 -20.81
N ASP A 183 -21.83 3.73 -20.67
CA ASP A 183 -21.32 4.72 -19.71
C ASP A 183 -22.41 5.29 -18.78
N GLY A 184 -23.65 4.79 -18.86
CA GLY A 184 -24.72 5.07 -17.88
C GLY A 184 -25.07 6.55 -17.68
N CYS A 185 -25.01 7.37 -18.75
CA CYS A 185 -25.29 8.81 -18.71
C CYS A 185 -24.56 9.56 -17.59
N THR A 186 -23.27 9.27 -17.47
CA THR A 186 -22.42 9.83 -16.42
C THR A 186 -21.28 10.66 -17.02
N SER A 187 -20.98 11.80 -16.40
CA SER A 187 -19.79 12.61 -16.68
C SER A 187 -19.23 13.23 -15.41
N PHE A 188 -17.93 13.52 -15.45
CA PHE A 188 -17.20 14.15 -14.35
C PHE A 188 -16.59 15.48 -14.80
N CYS A 189 -16.78 16.51 -13.99
CA CYS A 189 -16.24 17.86 -14.19
C CYS A 189 -15.27 18.16 -13.07
N GLN A 190 -13.98 18.11 -13.41
CA GLN A 190 -12.89 18.45 -12.51
C GLN A 190 -12.99 19.91 -12.06
N GLN A 191 -12.82 20.15 -10.75
CA GLN A 191 -12.75 21.49 -10.17
C GLN A 191 -11.37 21.80 -9.63
N ARG A 192 -10.77 20.82 -8.96
CA ARG A 192 -9.45 20.94 -8.33
C ARG A 192 -8.66 19.66 -8.43
N THR A 193 -7.35 19.79 -8.43
CA THR A 193 -6.39 18.70 -8.33
C THR A 193 -5.36 19.03 -7.27
N THR A 194 -5.00 18.05 -6.45
CA THR A 194 -3.93 18.13 -5.47
C THR A 194 -3.03 16.91 -5.65
N PHE A 195 -1.73 17.09 -5.51
CA PHE A 195 -0.79 15.98 -5.41
C PHE A 195 -0.40 15.86 -3.95
N GLU A 196 -0.42 14.67 -3.38
CA GLU A 196 -0.09 14.46 -1.97
C GLU A 196 0.63 13.13 -1.80
N TRP A 197 1.31 12.96 -0.68
CA TRP A 197 1.86 11.66 -0.35
C TRP A 197 0.73 10.64 -0.16
N ALA A 198 0.96 9.45 -0.68
CA ALA A 198 0.14 8.29 -0.41
C ALA A 198 0.69 7.51 0.78
N GLN A 199 -0.07 6.49 1.19
CA GLN A 199 0.39 5.57 2.23
C GLN A 199 1.67 4.86 1.78
N GLU A 200 2.58 4.68 2.74
CA GLU A 200 3.84 3.98 2.52
C GLU A 200 3.63 2.53 2.02
N VAL A 201 4.59 2.02 1.27
CA VAL A 201 4.62 0.66 0.73
C VAL A 201 5.97 0.03 1.07
N PRO A 202 6.04 -0.80 2.15
CA PRO A 202 7.28 -1.39 2.61
C PRO A 202 7.93 -2.29 1.55
N PHE A 203 9.26 -2.20 1.41
CA PHE A 203 10.00 -3.13 0.57
C PHE A 203 10.01 -4.51 1.24
N PRO A 204 9.62 -5.59 0.51
CA PRO A 204 9.60 -6.93 1.08
C PRO A 204 10.98 -7.33 1.61
N SER A 205 11.02 -7.87 2.83
CA SER A 205 12.24 -8.33 3.49
C SER A 205 13.34 -7.26 3.66
N SER A 206 12.97 -5.98 3.69
CA SER A 206 13.92 -4.87 3.90
C SER A 206 14.18 -4.56 5.37
N ASP A 207 13.81 -5.48 6.27
CA ASP A 207 14.01 -5.34 7.70
C ASP A 207 15.50 -5.24 8.05
N CYS A 208 15.77 -4.36 9.01
CA CYS A 208 17.09 -4.02 9.49
C CYS A 208 17.15 -4.15 11.00
N HIS A 209 18.30 -4.56 11.53
CA HIS A 209 18.48 -4.84 12.95
C HIS A 209 19.88 -4.45 13.43
N ALA A 210 19.98 -3.55 14.40
CA ALA A 210 21.25 -3.28 15.09
C ALA A 210 21.73 -4.51 15.86
N PRO A 211 23.03 -4.85 15.86
CA PRO A 211 24.17 -4.03 15.44
C PRO A 211 24.58 -4.22 13.97
N ILE A 212 23.80 -4.95 13.16
CA ILE A 212 24.15 -5.24 11.78
C ILE A 212 23.90 -4.01 10.91
N GLN A 213 24.92 -3.56 10.19
CA GLN A 213 24.73 -2.55 9.15
C GLN A 213 23.86 -3.14 8.04
N CYS A 214 22.78 -2.45 7.70
CA CYS A 214 21.88 -2.87 6.64
C CYS A 214 21.82 -1.81 5.55
N GLY A 215 21.41 -2.26 4.38
CA GLY A 215 21.25 -1.41 3.23
C GLY A 215 20.34 -2.02 2.20
N MET A 216 19.83 -1.15 1.33
CA MET A 216 19.02 -1.52 0.17
C MET A 216 19.89 -1.44 -1.08
N THR A 217 19.59 -2.25 -2.10
CA THR A 217 20.24 -2.19 -3.42
C THR A 217 19.26 -1.74 -4.50
N ASP A 218 19.80 -1.35 -5.66
CA ASP A 218 19.04 -0.95 -6.85
C ASP A 218 18.34 -2.10 -7.59
N SER A 219 18.73 -3.34 -7.27
CA SER A 219 18.07 -4.57 -7.70
C SER A 219 16.73 -4.83 -7.00
N GLU A 220 16.50 -4.23 -5.84
CA GLU A 220 15.28 -4.42 -5.07
C GLU A 220 14.15 -3.59 -5.68
N SER A 221 12.90 -4.07 -5.59
CA SER A 221 11.75 -3.33 -6.10
C SER A 221 10.50 -3.63 -5.31
N VAL A 222 9.60 -2.65 -5.26
CA VAL A 222 8.30 -2.77 -4.63
C VAL A 222 7.22 -2.33 -5.61
N GLY A 223 6.16 -3.12 -5.69
CA GLY A 223 4.98 -2.77 -6.48
C GLY A 223 4.08 -1.85 -5.70
N SER A 224 3.66 -0.74 -6.32
CA SER A 224 2.65 0.17 -5.79
C SER A 224 1.49 0.27 -6.78
N GLY A 225 0.27 0.24 -6.27
CA GLY A 225 -0.92 0.29 -7.09
C GLY A 225 -2.19 0.56 -6.31
N TRP A 226 -3.21 1.01 -7.03
CA TRP A 226 -4.52 1.35 -6.49
C TRP A 226 -5.55 0.30 -6.87
N SER A 227 -6.28 -0.21 -5.88
CA SER A 227 -7.44 -1.07 -6.11
C SER A 227 -8.72 -0.25 -6.19
N VAL A 228 -9.62 -0.65 -7.09
CA VAL A 228 -10.98 -0.11 -7.12
C VAL A 228 -11.76 -0.75 -5.99
N GLY A 229 -12.42 0.04 -5.14
CA GLY A 229 -13.34 -0.49 -4.15
C GLY A 229 -14.43 -1.31 -4.83
N ALA A 230 -14.75 -2.49 -4.30
CA ALA A 230 -15.65 -3.48 -4.92
C ALA A 230 -17.05 -2.93 -5.31
N ASN A 231 -17.45 -1.80 -4.74
CA ASN A 231 -18.74 -1.14 -4.97
C ASN A 231 -18.69 0.02 -5.99
N THR A 232 -17.53 0.27 -6.63
CA THR A 232 -17.41 1.38 -7.57
C THR A 232 -18.07 1.04 -8.90
N LYS A 233 -19.08 1.83 -9.28
CA LYS A 233 -19.79 1.62 -10.55
C LYS A 233 -18.85 1.88 -11.73
N LEU A 234 -18.83 0.95 -12.70
CA LEU A 234 -17.98 1.06 -13.89
C LEU A 234 -18.17 2.39 -14.64
N GLN A 235 -19.41 2.90 -14.69
CA GLN A 235 -19.71 4.21 -15.30
C GLN A 235 -18.95 5.38 -14.65
N PHE A 236 -18.62 5.30 -13.35
CA PHE A 236 -17.90 6.36 -12.65
C PHE A 236 -16.41 6.33 -13.03
N LEU A 237 -15.81 5.14 -13.11
CA LEU A 237 -14.43 4.96 -13.58
C LEU A 237 -14.26 5.51 -15.00
N LYS A 238 -15.24 5.26 -15.88
CA LYS A 238 -15.25 5.82 -17.23
C LYS A 238 -15.39 7.34 -17.24
N ALA A 239 -16.28 7.88 -16.41
CA ALA A 239 -16.45 9.32 -16.25
C ALA A 239 -15.16 10.00 -15.77
N PHE A 240 -14.43 9.40 -14.82
CA PHE A 240 -13.11 9.88 -14.39
C PHE A 240 -12.08 9.83 -15.52
N LYS A 241 -11.97 8.69 -16.23
CA LYS A 241 -11.05 8.53 -17.36
C LYS A 241 -11.24 9.61 -18.44
N VAL A 242 -12.49 10.00 -18.70
CA VAL A 242 -12.82 11.04 -19.70
C VAL A 242 -12.72 12.45 -19.12
N GLY A 243 -13.12 12.66 -17.86
CA GLY A 243 -13.28 14.00 -17.28
C GLY A 243 -12.03 14.59 -16.62
N ILE A 244 -11.06 13.75 -16.25
CA ILE A 244 -9.84 14.19 -15.54
C ILE A 244 -8.76 14.63 -16.52
N SER A 245 -8.20 15.81 -16.27
CA SER A 245 -7.09 16.41 -17.03
C SER A 245 -5.79 15.64 -16.80
N GLY A 246 -4.92 15.56 -17.81
CA GLY A 246 -3.73 14.68 -17.81
C GLY A 246 -4.01 13.18 -17.71
N GLY A 247 -5.28 12.78 -17.81
CA GLY A 247 -5.71 11.40 -17.80
C GLY A 247 -5.90 10.84 -16.40
N TRP A 248 -6.60 9.70 -16.39
CA TRP A 248 -6.84 8.93 -15.19
C TRP A 248 -6.74 7.44 -15.50
N SER A 249 -6.01 6.70 -14.68
CA SER A 249 -5.89 5.25 -14.80
C SER A 249 -5.52 4.60 -13.48
N HIS A 250 -5.95 3.35 -13.33
CA HIS A 250 -5.46 2.44 -12.29
C HIS A 250 -4.07 1.96 -12.71
N ASN A 251 -3.07 2.78 -12.43
CA ASN A 251 -1.71 2.38 -12.70
C ASN A 251 -1.23 1.48 -11.56
N TYR A 252 -0.60 0.39 -11.95
CA TYR A 252 0.32 -0.34 -11.12
C TYR A 252 1.72 -0.03 -11.64
N GLY A 253 2.66 0.21 -10.74
CA GLY A 253 4.03 0.48 -11.11
C GLY A 253 4.98 -0.11 -10.09
N GLN A 254 6.25 -0.21 -10.46
CA GLN A 254 7.29 -0.68 -9.58
C GLN A 254 8.25 0.46 -9.32
N ALA A 255 8.48 0.75 -8.05
CA ALA A 255 9.58 1.58 -7.61
C ALA A 255 10.82 0.68 -7.43
N LYS A 256 11.96 1.11 -7.96
CA LYS A 256 13.23 0.43 -7.74
C LYS A 256 13.90 1.00 -6.49
N GLY A 257 14.56 0.14 -5.73
CA GLY A 257 15.41 0.51 -4.63
C GLY A 257 16.54 1.44 -5.08
N LYS A 258 17.18 2.06 -4.10
CA LYS A 258 18.41 2.86 -4.27
C LYS A 258 19.45 2.30 -3.33
N LYS A 259 20.72 2.33 -3.75
CA LYS A 259 21.81 1.91 -2.87
C LYS A 259 21.91 2.86 -1.67
N TRP A 260 21.62 2.35 -0.49
CA TRP A 260 21.65 3.09 0.77
C TRP A 260 22.18 2.20 1.88
N ASP A 261 23.01 2.78 2.75
CA ASP A 261 23.50 2.13 3.95
C ASP A 261 23.03 2.95 5.16
N ILE A 262 22.38 2.29 6.12
CA ILE A 262 21.91 2.93 7.36
C ILE A 262 22.71 2.37 8.53
N LYS A 263 23.22 3.27 9.37
CA LYS A 263 23.87 2.93 10.62
C LYS A 263 22.85 3.07 11.74
N LEU A 264 22.56 1.96 12.42
CA LEU A 264 21.59 1.89 13.51
C LEU A 264 22.30 1.90 14.87
N GLU A 265 21.73 2.59 15.85
CA GLU A 265 22.18 2.52 17.24
C GLU A 265 21.67 1.25 17.93
N ALA A 266 22.24 0.92 19.09
CA ALA A 266 21.82 -0.26 19.84
C ALA A 266 20.31 -0.17 20.20
N GLY A 267 19.56 -1.21 19.85
CA GLY A 267 18.11 -1.27 20.06
C GLY A 267 17.28 -0.63 18.93
N GLU A 268 17.91 -0.02 17.94
CA GLU A 268 17.25 0.51 16.75
C GLU A 268 17.18 -0.54 15.64
N CYS A 269 15.98 -0.68 15.10
CA CYS A 269 15.65 -1.50 13.95
C CYS A 269 14.93 -0.62 12.92
N GLY A 270 14.52 -1.19 11.80
CA GLY A 270 13.71 -0.46 10.84
C GLY A 270 13.52 -1.22 9.55
N TYR A 271 12.93 -0.56 8.58
CA TYR A 271 12.71 -1.11 7.25
C TYR A 271 12.71 0.00 6.21
N PHE A 272 12.97 -0.37 4.95
CA PHE A 272 12.85 0.56 3.83
C PHE A 272 11.43 0.54 3.28
N THR A 273 10.92 1.72 2.92
CA THR A 273 9.57 1.87 2.41
C THR A 273 9.54 2.88 1.29
N PHE A 274 8.70 2.64 0.28
CA PHE A 274 8.41 3.61 -0.77
C PHE A 274 7.17 4.42 -0.41
N VAL A 275 7.26 5.73 -0.43
CA VAL A 275 6.12 6.64 -0.25
C VAL A 275 5.75 7.23 -1.61
N PRO A 276 4.70 6.70 -2.26
CA PRO A 276 4.28 7.20 -3.56
C PRO A 276 3.64 8.58 -3.45
N VAL A 277 3.64 9.32 -4.56
CA VAL A 277 2.77 10.47 -4.76
C VAL A 277 1.47 10.01 -5.40
N LYS A 278 0.34 10.50 -4.89
CA LYS A 278 -0.96 10.33 -5.53
C LYS A 278 -1.52 11.67 -6.00
N LYS A 279 -2.16 11.63 -7.15
CA LYS A 279 -2.98 12.72 -7.69
C LYS A 279 -4.41 12.52 -7.21
N VAL A 280 -4.91 13.47 -6.44
CA VAL A 280 -6.29 13.54 -5.97
C VAL A 280 -7.03 14.57 -6.81
N VAL A 281 -8.17 14.18 -7.37
CA VAL A 281 -8.99 15.06 -8.22
C VAL A 281 -10.39 15.11 -7.63
N CYS A 282 -10.90 16.32 -7.41
CA CYS A 282 -12.25 16.54 -6.92
C CYS A 282 -13.05 17.39 -7.89
N GLY A 283 -14.34 17.11 -7.95
CA GLY A 283 -15.25 17.82 -8.85
C GLY A 283 -16.70 17.37 -8.69
N GLY A 284 -17.50 17.68 -9.71
CA GLY A 284 -18.90 17.28 -9.78
C GLY A 284 -19.08 16.06 -10.66
N MET A 285 -19.73 15.03 -10.13
CA MET A 285 -20.14 13.85 -10.87
C MET A 285 -21.64 13.97 -11.19
N THR A 286 -21.95 14.09 -12.48
CA THR A 286 -23.32 14.07 -12.97
C THR A 286 -23.67 12.66 -13.42
N THR A 287 -24.79 12.13 -12.93
CA THR A 287 -25.36 10.86 -13.38
C THR A 287 -26.86 11.02 -13.56
N ALA A 288 -27.44 10.36 -14.57
CA ALA A 288 -28.88 10.33 -14.75
C ALA A 288 -29.39 8.89 -14.62
N SER A 289 -30.35 8.70 -13.72
CA SER A 289 -31.08 7.44 -13.59
C SER A 289 -32.46 7.55 -14.26
N ARG A 290 -32.98 6.43 -14.74
CA ARG A 290 -34.30 6.35 -15.36
C ARG A 290 -35.40 6.64 -14.33
N VAL A 291 -36.43 7.38 -14.72
CA VAL A 291 -37.69 7.44 -13.95
C VAL A 291 -38.42 6.10 -14.10
N PRO A 292 -38.75 5.40 -12.99
CA PRO A 292 -39.52 4.16 -13.04
C PRO A 292 -40.84 4.34 -13.82
N GLY A 293 -41.16 3.44 -14.74
CA GLY A 293 -42.45 3.44 -15.46
C GLY A 293 -42.48 4.10 -16.84
N THR A 294 -41.35 4.57 -17.36
CA THR A 294 -41.24 5.08 -18.75
C THR A 294 -41.22 3.94 -19.78
N SER A 295 -41.65 4.18 -21.02
CA SER A 295 -41.92 3.12 -22.01
C SER A 295 -40.64 2.44 -22.54
N MET A 296 -40.77 1.27 -23.18
CA MET A 296 -39.66 0.59 -23.88
C MET A 296 -39.03 1.45 -25.00
N TRP A 297 -39.72 2.50 -25.45
CA TRP A 297 -39.26 3.47 -26.45
C TRP A 297 -38.52 4.68 -25.86
N ASP A 298 -38.50 4.84 -24.52
CA ASP A 298 -37.63 5.79 -23.81
C ASP A 298 -36.20 5.24 -23.62
N TRP A 299 -35.92 4.04 -24.13
CA TRP A 299 -34.62 3.36 -24.09
C TRP A 299 -33.49 4.12 -24.81
N TYR A 300 -33.83 5.15 -25.58
CA TYR A 300 -33.00 5.63 -26.69
C TYR A 300 -32.10 6.86 -26.36
N GLY A 301 -31.60 6.95 -25.13
CA GLY A 301 -30.36 7.71 -24.86
C GLY A 301 -30.42 8.72 -23.71
N CYS A 302 -29.23 9.23 -23.38
CA CYS A 302 -29.00 10.18 -22.28
C CYS A 302 -29.65 11.56 -22.48
N THR A 303 -30.28 11.78 -23.63
CA THR A 303 -30.94 13.02 -24.02
C THR A 303 -32.43 13.05 -23.68
N SER A 304 -33.06 11.93 -23.28
CA SER A 304 -34.50 11.87 -23.01
C SER A 304 -34.97 12.96 -22.03
N LEU A 305 -36.13 13.56 -22.32
CA LEU A 305 -36.77 14.57 -21.46
C LEU A 305 -37.15 13.99 -20.09
N ASN A 306 -37.26 12.66 -20.00
CA ASN A 306 -37.65 11.94 -18.80
C ASN A 306 -36.45 11.56 -17.90
N LEU A 307 -35.24 12.01 -18.23
CA LEU A 307 -34.05 11.80 -17.38
C LEU A 307 -33.84 13.00 -16.45
N MET A 308 -33.75 12.73 -15.16
CA MET A 308 -33.39 13.73 -14.15
C MET A 308 -31.91 13.56 -13.78
N PRO A 309 -31.00 14.43 -14.26
CA PRO A 309 -29.60 14.34 -13.87
C PRO A 309 -29.45 14.71 -12.39
N THR A 310 -28.71 13.91 -11.67
CA THR A 310 -28.28 14.18 -10.30
C THR A 310 -26.80 14.51 -10.32
N ASN A 311 -26.41 15.57 -9.62
CA ASN A 311 -25.02 15.93 -9.43
C ASN A 311 -24.65 15.75 -7.96
N PHE A 312 -23.47 15.20 -7.72
CA PHE A 312 -22.89 15.07 -6.39
C PHE A 312 -21.40 15.33 -6.45
N LYS A 313 -20.84 15.83 -5.35
CA LYS A 313 -19.40 16.02 -5.22
C LYS A 313 -18.73 14.66 -5.18
N SER A 314 -17.71 14.48 -5.98
CA SER A 314 -16.94 13.24 -6.02
C SER A 314 -15.45 13.58 -6.10
N CYS A 315 -14.67 12.85 -5.33
CA CYS A 315 -13.22 12.89 -5.38
C CYS A 315 -12.72 11.49 -5.67
N ASP A 316 -11.64 11.41 -6.42
CA ASP A 316 -10.94 10.16 -6.66
C ASP A 316 -9.44 10.38 -6.67
N ASN A 317 -8.67 9.32 -6.46
CA ASN A 317 -7.22 9.38 -6.42
C ASN A 317 -6.59 8.31 -7.32
N GLN A 318 -5.37 8.59 -7.76
CA GLN A 318 -4.57 7.68 -8.56
C GLN A 318 -3.09 7.86 -8.26
N MET A 319 -2.30 6.80 -8.48
CA MET A 319 -0.85 6.93 -8.46
C MET A 319 -0.40 7.97 -9.47
N TRP A 320 0.45 8.90 -9.03
CA TRP A 320 1.12 9.78 -9.96
C TRP A 320 2.31 9.08 -10.58
N MET A 321 2.43 9.20 -11.90
CA MET A 321 3.48 8.58 -12.68
C MET A 321 4.26 9.68 -13.38
N ILE A 322 5.58 9.59 -13.32
CA ILE A 322 6.51 10.49 -14.01
C ILE A 322 7.34 9.69 -15.02
N GLU A 323 7.90 10.37 -16.01
CA GLU A 323 8.88 9.80 -16.91
C GLU A 323 10.11 9.41 -16.09
N GLY A 324 10.51 8.14 -16.18
CA GLY A 324 11.68 7.63 -15.48
C GLY A 324 12.96 8.32 -15.94
N GLU A 325 13.99 8.27 -15.09
CA GLU A 325 15.29 8.90 -15.35
C GLU A 325 15.84 8.56 -16.75
N LYS A 326 16.61 9.51 -17.29
CA LYS A 326 17.38 9.33 -18.52
C LYS A 326 18.41 8.22 -18.29
N MET A 327 18.21 7.05 -18.89
CA MET A 327 19.33 6.12 -19.08
C MET A 327 20.15 6.64 -20.26
N GLU A 328 21.46 6.85 -20.03
CA GLU A 328 22.42 7.23 -21.09
C GLU A 328 22.03 8.52 -21.85
N GLY A 329 21.40 9.48 -21.17
CA GLY A 329 21.06 10.78 -21.76
C GLY A 329 19.78 10.80 -22.62
N ALA A 330 19.10 9.68 -22.80
CA ALA A 330 17.82 9.59 -23.48
C ALA A 330 16.69 9.23 -22.50
N TYR A 331 15.55 9.93 -22.61
CA TYR A 331 14.33 9.52 -21.90
C TYR A 331 13.89 8.16 -22.45
N THR A 332 13.75 7.17 -21.57
CA THR A 332 13.29 5.84 -21.97
C THR A 332 11.81 5.82 -22.39
N GLY A 333 11.08 6.92 -22.17
CA GLY A 333 9.63 7.00 -22.35
C GLY A 333 8.84 6.11 -21.39
N LYS A 334 9.54 5.45 -20.45
CA LYS A 334 8.92 4.54 -19.48
C LYS A 334 8.42 5.34 -18.29
N MET A 335 7.14 5.22 -18.03
CA MET A 335 6.50 5.78 -16.84
C MET A 335 6.89 4.99 -15.60
N VAL A 336 7.33 5.68 -14.54
CA VAL A 336 7.61 5.10 -13.21
C VAL A 336 6.74 5.79 -12.15
N PRO A 337 6.42 5.11 -11.03
CA PRO A 337 5.77 5.75 -9.90
C PRO A 337 6.58 6.94 -9.41
N ASP A 338 5.91 8.07 -9.24
CA ASP A 338 6.49 9.19 -8.53
C ASP A 338 6.43 8.91 -7.01
N GLY A 339 7.47 9.28 -6.28
CA GLY A 339 7.58 9.04 -4.84
C GLY A 339 9.01 9.11 -4.36
N VAL A 340 9.18 8.79 -3.08
CA VAL A 340 10.49 8.76 -2.41
C VAL A 340 10.63 7.46 -1.64
N ILE A 341 11.86 6.97 -1.54
CA ILE A 341 12.18 5.87 -0.62
C ILE A 341 12.62 6.52 0.68
N ILE A 342 12.20 5.99 1.82
CA ILE A 342 12.68 6.42 3.14
C ILE A 342 13.00 5.20 4.00
N PHE A 343 13.73 5.43 5.08
CA PHE A 343 13.94 4.43 6.13
C PHE A 343 13.08 4.78 7.34
N VAL A 344 12.33 3.80 7.84
CA VAL A 344 11.47 3.95 9.02
C VAL A 344 12.15 3.28 10.21
N TYR A 345 12.47 4.06 11.23
CA TYR A 345 13.09 3.57 12.45
C TYR A 345 12.04 2.93 13.37
N THR A 346 12.34 1.76 13.90
CA THR A 346 11.48 1.03 14.84
C THR A 346 12.29 0.56 16.04
N ASP A 347 11.61 0.36 17.17
CA ASP A 347 12.21 -0.29 18.34
C ASP A 347 12.36 -1.80 18.08
N CYS A 348 13.58 -2.35 18.18
CA CYS A 348 13.82 -3.76 17.86
C CYS A 348 12.98 -4.75 18.69
N ARG A 349 12.63 -4.37 19.92
CA ARG A 349 11.92 -5.25 20.84
C ARG A 349 10.43 -5.34 20.49
N THR A 350 9.83 -4.22 20.11
CA THR A 350 8.38 -4.07 19.96
C THR A 350 7.92 -3.88 18.51
N ARG A 351 8.81 -3.47 17.60
CA ARG A 351 8.52 -3.01 16.23
C ARG A 351 7.62 -1.80 16.13
N ILE A 352 7.44 -1.09 17.24
CA ILE A 352 6.71 0.18 17.22
C ILE A 352 7.63 1.20 16.54
N PRO A 353 7.12 2.01 15.58
CA PRO A 353 7.87 3.12 15.02
C PRO A 353 8.42 4.02 16.13
N MET A 354 9.69 4.39 16.01
CA MET A 354 10.32 5.36 16.90
C MET A 354 9.57 6.71 16.83
N PRO A 355 9.72 7.59 17.84
CA PRO A 355 9.09 8.90 17.85
C PRO A 355 9.27 9.66 16.53
N MET A 356 8.24 10.41 16.11
CA MET A 356 8.21 11.04 14.80
C MET A 356 9.41 11.94 14.55
N GLU A 357 10.00 12.53 15.59
CA GLU A 357 11.21 13.37 15.54
C GLU A 357 12.42 12.64 14.98
N LYS A 358 12.50 11.32 15.14
CA LYS A 358 13.55 10.45 14.59
C LYS A 358 13.26 9.99 13.14
N GLN A 359 12.02 10.13 12.68
CA GLN A 359 11.61 9.66 11.35
C GLN A 359 11.89 10.71 10.27
N ASP A 360 11.97 10.27 9.00
CA ASP A 360 12.00 11.22 7.88
C ASP A 360 10.73 12.11 7.91
N PRO A 361 10.84 13.42 7.65
CA PRO A 361 9.68 14.31 7.56
C PRO A 361 8.56 13.80 6.65
N VAL A 362 8.84 13.11 5.53
CA VAL A 362 7.82 12.53 4.66
C VAL A 362 6.97 11.49 5.41
N TYR A 363 7.57 10.70 6.28
CA TYR A 363 6.83 9.73 7.11
C TYR A 363 5.79 10.42 8.02
N ARG A 364 6.07 11.66 8.42
CA ARG A 364 5.20 12.47 9.29
C ARG A 364 4.03 13.09 8.52
N ALA A 365 4.03 13.02 7.20
CA ALA A 365 2.97 13.61 6.40
C ALA A 365 1.63 12.86 6.62
N PRO A 366 0.49 13.59 6.56
CA PRO A 366 -0.82 12.99 6.82
C PRO A 366 -1.13 11.82 5.89
N GLY A 367 -1.45 10.66 6.48
CA GLY A 367 -1.84 9.45 5.74
C GLY A 367 -0.70 8.64 5.14
N VAL A 368 0.57 9.00 5.42
CA VAL A 368 1.74 8.23 4.97
C VAL A 368 1.97 6.99 5.82
N ALA A 369 2.08 7.16 7.14
CA ALA A 369 2.35 6.05 8.04
C ALA A 369 1.23 4.99 8.01
N LEU A 370 1.62 3.71 7.91
CA LEU A 370 0.70 2.59 8.10
C LEU A 370 0.29 2.48 9.57
N ALA A 371 -0.89 1.94 9.81
CA ALA A 371 -1.30 1.57 11.16
C ALA A 371 -0.33 0.50 11.70
N HIS A 372 0.05 0.60 12.98
CA HIS A 372 1.04 -0.30 13.59
C HIS A 372 0.68 -1.79 13.41
N SER A 373 -0.60 -2.16 13.53
CA SER A 373 -1.05 -3.54 13.33
C SER A 373 -0.87 -4.04 11.90
N VAL A 374 -0.95 -3.15 10.91
CA VAL A 374 -0.76 -3.51 9.49
C VAL A 374 0.72 -3.74 9.21
N ILE A 375 1.59 -2.84 9.65
CA ILE A 375 3.04 -3.02 9.45
C ILE A 375 3.57 -4.22 10.24
N ASP A 376 3.10 -4.44 11.47
CA ASP A 376 3.50 -5.61 12.26
C ASP A 376 3.09 -6.90 11.55
N SER A 377 1.89 -6.95 10.97
CA SER A 377 1.43 -8.09 10.16
C SER A 377 2.29 -8.31 8.90
N ILE A 378 2.68 -7.23 8.21
CA ILE A 378 3.57 -7.30 7.03
C ILE A 378 4.94 -7.86 7.44
N GLN A 379 5.57 -7.31 8.47
CA GLN A 379 6.88 -7.75 8.97
C GLN A 379 6.82 -9.17 9.55
N GLN A 380 5.69 -9.55 10.15
CA GLN A 380 5.43 -10.92 10.60
C GLN A 380 5.39 -11.90 9.43
N GLY A 381 4.88 -11.47 8.27
CA GLY A 381 4.93 -12.23 7.03
C GLY A 381 6.35 -12.41 6.45
N TRP A 382 7.35 -11.69 6.98
CA TRP A 382 8.75 -11.82 6.58
C TRP A 382 9.58 -12.66 7.55
N VAL A 383 8.98 -13.13 8.65
CA VAL A 383 9.62 -14.03 9.60
C VAL A 383 9.94 -15.34 8.90
N TRP A 384 11.15 -15.85 9.09
CA TRP A 384 11.52 -17.20 8.69
C TRP A 384 12.57 -17.76 9.63
N ASN A 385 12.63 -19.08 9.72
CA ASN A 385 13.64 -19.79 10.50
C ASN A 385 13.95 -21.14 9.86
N SER A 386 15.06 -21.74 10.25
CA SER A 386 15.32 -23.15 9.99
C SER A 386 16.15 -23.72 11.11
N CYS A 387 16.00 -25.01 11.35
CA CYS A 387 16.60 -25.69 12.48
C CYS A 387 17.16 -27.04 12.03
N TYR A 388 18.40 -27.34 12.40
CA TYR A 388 19.07 -28.58 12.05
C TYR A 388 19.80 -29.20 13.25
N PHE A 389 19.76 -30.53 13.31
CA PHE A 389 20.52 -31.31 14.26
C PHE A 389 21.65 -32.04 13.53
N TRP A 390 22.86 -31.97 14.06
CA TRP A 390 24.04 -32.61 13.49
C TRP A 390 24.65 -33.60 14.48
N ASN A 391 24.84 -34.84 14.04
CA ASN A 391 25.53 -35.85 14.84
C ASN A 391 27.05 -35.60 14.83
N MET A 392 27.59 -35.07 15.94
CA MET A 392 29.02 -34.81 16.11
C MET A 392 29.87 -36.06 16.35
N LYS A 393 29.28 -37.27 16.34
CA LYS A 393 29.91 -38.54 16.74
C LYS A 393 30.41 -38.55 18.20
N VAL A 394 29.91 -37.63 19.02
CA VAL A 394 30.13 -37.62 20.47
C VAL A 394 28.98 -38.41 21.11
N PRO A 395 29.26 -39.47 21.89
CA PRO A 395 28.22 -40.28 22.52
C PRO A 395 27.27 -39.42 23.37
N GLY A 396 25.96 -39.58 23.16
CA GLY A 396 24.92 -38.89 23.93
C GLY A 396 24.69 -37.43 23.58
N LYS A 397 25.38 -36.87 22.58
CA LYS A 397 25.26 -35.45 22.18
C LYS A 397 25.04 -35.25 20.69
N ARG A 398 24.35 -34.17 20.35
CA ARG A 398 24.19 -33.64 18.98
C ARG A 398 24.41 -32.13 19.02
N ALA A 399 24.87 -31.55 17.92
CA ALA A 399 24.87 -30.11 17.76
C ALA A 399 23.51 -29.68 17.20
N LEU A 400 22.92 -28.66 17.79
CA LEU A 400 21.73 -27.97 17.34
C LEU A 400 22.15 -26.64 16.75
N TYR A 401 21.55 -26.32 15.61
CA TYR A 401 21.69 -25.03 14.99
C TYR A 401 20.33 -24.52 14.59
N ILE A 402 20.00 -23.31 15.02
CA ILE A 402 18.78 -22.61 14.66
C ILE A 402 19.21 -21.30 14.02
N ARG A 403 18.73 -21.03 12.81
CA ARG A 403 18.88 -19.72 12.16
C ARG A 403 17.51 -19.13 11.92
N GLY A 404 17.40 -17.81 11.96
CA GLY A 404 16.18 -17.13 11.59
C GLY A 404 16.37 -15.65 11.36
N SER A 405 15.33 -15.02 10.85
CA SER A 405 15.30 -13.59 10.55
C SER A 405 13.94 -13.01 10.88
N ASN A 406 13.92 -11.69 11.04
CA ASN A 406 12.71 -10.90 11.26
C ASN A 406 11.86 -11.40 12.44
N PHE A 407 12.49 -11.93 13.50
CA PHE A 407 11.81 -12.05 14.78
C PHE A 407 11.90 -10.73 15.53
N LYS A 408 10.89 -10.41 16.35
CA LYS A 408 10.99 -9.31 17.32
C LYS A 408 12.09 -9.65 18.32
N ALA A 409 12.98 -8.70 18.64
CA ALA A 409 14.04 -8.94 19.63
C ALA A 409 13.46 -9.27 21.01
N GLY A 410 12.25 -8.78 21.34
CA GLY A 410 11.56 -9.14 22.58
C GLY A 410 11.11 -10.60 22.64
N VAL A 411 10.98 -11.25 21.48
CA VAL A 411 10.58 -12.65 21.38
C VAL A 411 11.78 -13.57 21.49
N ILE A 412 12.83 -13.36 20.69
CA ILE A 412 14.05 -14.20 20.73
C ILE A 412 14.99 -13.87 21.90
N GLY A 413 14.94 -12.63 22.41
CA GLY A 413 15.95 -12.08 23.31
C GLY A 413 17.09 -11.42 22.53
N LEU A 414 17.71 -10.38 23.10
CA LEU A 414 18.80 -9.64 22.44
C LEU A 414 20.03 -10.52 22.20
N GLY A 415 20.31 -11.44 23.14
CA GLY A 415 21.35 -12.46 23.05
C GLY A 415 20.80 -13.89 22.87
N GLY A 416 19.57 -14.02 22.39
CA GLY A 416 18.91 -15.31 22.19
C GLY A 416 18.44 -15.98 23.48
N GLU A 417 18.29 -15.25 24.59
CA GLU A 417 18.02 -15.84 25.91
C GLU A 417 16.70 -16.62 25.95
N ASN A 418 15.69 -16.22 25.17
CA ASN A 418 14.43 -16.95 25.09
C ASN A 418 14.54 -18.19 24.21
N LEU A 419 15.38 -18.15 23.17
CA LEU A 419 15.73 -19.35 22.41
C LEU A 419 16.51 -20.35 23.26
N PHE A 420 17.46 -19.87 24.09
CA PHE A 420 18.17 -20.74 25.04
C PHE A 420 17.19 -21.43 26.01
N LYS A 421 16.25 -20.67 26.58
CA LYS A 421 15.20 -21.24 27.45
C LYS A 421 14.35 -22.27 26.72
N LEU A 422 13.99 -22.03 25.46
CA LEU A 422 13.27 -23.00 24.63
C LEU A 422 14.08 -24.29 24.47
N VAL A 423 15.35 -24.18 24.06
CA VAL A 423 16.24 -25.34 23.89
C VAL A 423 16.38 -26.13 25.19
N HIS A 424 16.59 -25.43 26.30
CA HIS A 424 16.72 -26.06 27.62
C HIS A 424 15.41 -26.71 28.09
N ALA A 425 14.24 -26.13 27.77
CA ALA A 425 12.95 -26.73 28.11
C ALA A 425 12.67 -28.01 27.30
N CYS A 426 13.19 -28.09 26.07
CA CYS A 426 13.07 -29.28 25.23
C CYS A 426 14.10 -30.37 25.50
N ALA A 427 15.20 -30.04 26.18
CA ALA A 427 16.28 -30.97 26.49
C ALA A 427 16.02 -31.72 27.81
N GLU A 428 15.95 -33.05 27.76
CA GLU A 428 15.95 -33.93 28.94
C GLU A 428 17.40 -34.21 29.40
N GLY A 429 18.24 -33.16 29.52
CA GLY A 429 19.66 -33.27 29.87
C GLY A 429 20.46 -31.98 29.68
N ASP A 430 21.78 -32.04 29.86
CA ASP A 430 22.66 -30.87 29.82
C ASP A 430 22.78 -30.27 28.41
N VAL A 431 22.54 -28.96 28.32
CA VAL A 431 22.84 -28.13 27.14
C VAL A 431 24.18 -27.42 27.38
N SER A 432 25.12 -27.54 26.45
CA SER A 432 26.46 -26.92 26.56
C SER A 432 26.84 -26.16 25.28
N SER A 433 27.96 -25.43 25.30
CA SER A 433 28.51 -24.76 24.11
C SER A 433 27.51 -23.84 23.40
N TYR A 434 26.71 -23.11 24.18
CA TYR A 434 25.70 -22.20 23.64
C TYR A 434 26.36 -20.93 23.09
N GLU A 435 26.09 -20.66 21.82
CA GLU A 435 26.52 -19.45 21.12
C GLU A 435 25.33 -18.84 20.38
N PHE A 436 25.21 -17.51 20.42
CA PHE A 436 24.20 -16.78 19.69
C PHE A 436 24.82 -15.53 19.07
N ASP A 437 24.65 -15.37 17.76
CA ASP A 437 25.20 -14.25 17.02
C ASP A 437 24.24 -13.71 15.98
N TRP A 438 24.36 -12.40 15.76
CA TRP A 438 23.74 -11.67 14.68
C TRP A 438 24.75 -11.48 13.55
N TYR A 439 24.37 -11.79 12.32
CA TYR A 439 25.20 -11.55 11.14
C TYR A 439 24.36 -11.14 9.93
N TYR A 440 24.99 -10.47 8.97
CA TYR A 440 24.36 -10.18 7.69
C TYR A 440 24.46 -11.41 6.79
N ASN A 441 23.33 -11.97 6.38
CA ASN A 441 23.27 -13.08 5.45
C ASN A 441 23.15 -12.56 4.01
N GLY A 442 23.64 -13.37 3.08
CA GLY A 442 23.50 -13.14 1.64
C GLY A 442 24.67 -12.41 0.98
N LYS A 443 24.88 -12.74 -0.29
CA LYS A 443 25.70 -12.01 -1.26
C LYS A 443 24.89 -10.86 -1.89
N PRO A 444 25.55 -9.89 -2.56
CA PRO A 444 24.85 -8.79 -3.23
C PRO A 444 23.73 -9.23 -4.20
N ASP A 445 23.87 -10.42 -4.79
CA ASP A 445 22.95 -10.97 -5.81
C ASP A 445 21.96 -12.02 -5.26
N ASP A 446 21.99 -12.31 -3.95
CA ASP A 446 21.09 -13.30 -3.34
C ASP A 446 19.66 -12.74 -3.22
N SER A 447 18.67 -13.63 -3.12
CA SER A 447 17.27 -13.20 -3.07
C SER A 447 16.98 -12.38 -1.79
N PRO A 448 15.97 -11.48 -1.79
CA PRO A 448 15.61 -10.71 -0.59
C PRO A 448 15.22 -11.57 0.63
N LYS A 449 14.84 -12.84 0.41
CA LYS A 449 14.59 -13.79 1.51
C LYS A 449 15.88 -14.34 2.12
N GLU A 450 16.94 -14.41 1.34
CA GLU A 450 18.24 -14.96 1.73
C GLU A 450 19.21 -13.86 2.20
N LYS A 451 18.87 -12.60 1.93
CA LYS A 451 19.68 -11.42 2.27
C LYS A 451 19.11 -10.69 3.48
N GLY A 452 19.97 -10.14 4.33
CA GLY A 452 19.58 -9.28 5.45
C GLY A 452 20.02 -9.79 6.82
N PRO A 453 19.55 -9.16 7.91
CA PRO A 453 19.96 -9.50 9.26
C PRO A 453 19.41 -10.88 9.66
N VAL A 454 20.31 -11.79 10.01
CA VAL A 454 19.99 -13.14 10.46
C VAL A 454 20.62 -13.35 11.83
N TRP A 455 19.90 -14.01 12.71
CA TRP A 455 20.46 -14.54 13.94
C TRP A 455 20.69 -16.04 13.80
N MET A 456 21.72 -16.54 14.47
CA MET A 456 22.00 -17.96 14.57
C MET A 456 22.29 -18.32 16.02
N LEU A 457 21.70 -19.41 16.45
CA LEU A 457 21.96 -20.09 17.71
C LEU A 457 22.65 -21.41 17.40
N GLN A 458 23.72 -21.70 18.13
CA GLN A 458 24.38 -22.99 18.14
C GLN A 458 24.43 -23.52 19.58
N ALA A 459 24.20 -24.81 19.77
CA ALA A 459 24.32 -25.43 21.08
C ALA A 459 24.58 -26.94 20.96
N ASP A 460 25.31 -27.50 21.92
CA ASP A 460 25.38 -28.94 22.12
C ASP A 460 24.20 -29.39 22.99
N VAL A 461 23.42 -30.33 22.50
CA VAL A 461 22.19 -30.82 23.13
C VAL A 461 22.23 -32.34 23.30
N PRO A 462 21.48 -32.91 24.25
CA PRO A 462 21.33 -34.36 24.39
C PRO A 462 20.79 -35.00 23.11
N ASP A 463 21.23 -36.21 22.77
CA ASP A 463 20.70 -36.94 21.60
C ASP A 463 19.22 -37.38 21.75
N THR A 464 18.68 -37.29 22.97
CA THR A 464 17.28 -37.52 23.32
C THR A 464 16.35 -36.34 23.00
N ILE A 465 16.90 -35.15 22.70
CA ILE A 465 16.10 -33.97 22.39
C ILE A 465 15.21 -34.23 21.17
N ARG A 466 13.94 -33.83 21.26
CA ARG A 466 12.97 -34.04 20.18
C ARG A 466 12.95 -32.82 19.25
N PRO A 467 13.28 -32.97 17.96
CA PRO A 467 13.21 -31.86 17.01
C PRO A 467 11.83 -31.19 16.96
N GLY A 468 10.75 -31.97 17.14
CA GLY A 468 9.38 -31.46 17.19
C GLY A 468 9.15 -30.44 18.30
N CYS A 469 9.75 -30.62 19.48
CA CYS A 469 9.61 -29.67 20.60
C CYS A 469 10.20 -28.29 20.25
N ILE A 470 11.36 -28.27 19.59
CA ILE A 470 11.98 -27.01 19.14
C ILE A 470 11.13 -26.36 18.05
N GLY A 471 10.64 -27.15 17.08
CA GLY A 471 9.77 -26.65 16.02
C GLY A 471 8.49 -26.03 16.56
N GLU A 472 7.77 -26.71 17.47
CA GLU A 472 6.56 -26.20 18.12
C GLU A 472 6.84 -24.93 18.92
N GLY A 473 7.91 -24.91 19.71
CA GLY A 473 8.27 -23.70 20.47
C GLY A 473 8.65 -22.51 19.60
N LEU A 474 9.27 -22.72 18.43
CA LEU A 474 9.52 -21.65 17.47
C LEU A 474 8.22 -21.12 16.85
N MET A 475 7.23 -21.99 16.59
CA MET A 475 5.89 -21.58 16.14
C MET A 475 5.16 -20.75 17.22
N ASP A 476 5.28 -21.14 18.49
CA ASP A 476 4.73 -20.37 19.62
C ASP A 476 5.42 -19.00 19.78
N MET A 477 6.68 -18.90 19.35
CA MET A 477 7.43 -17.65 19.23
C MET A 477 7.11 -16.87 17.93
N GLY A 478 6.13 -17.29 17.15
CA GLY A 478 5.69 -16.58 15.94
C GLY A 478 6.47 -16.93 14.68
N ALA A 479 7.07 -18.11 14.56
CA ALA A 479 7.46 -18.63 13.26
C ALA A 479 6.23 -18.85 12.36
N VAL A 480 6.34 -18.58 11.05
CA VAL A 480 5.25 -18.79 10.06
C VAL A 480 5.42 -20.03 9.20
N THR A 481 6.63 -20.56 9.08
CA THR A 481 6.89 -21.82 8.36
C THR A 481 7.05 -22.98 9.33
N GLN A 482 6.39 -24.11 9.03
CA GLN A 482 6.83 -25.43 9.50
C GLN A 482 8.16 -25.78 8.82
N ASP A 483 9.21 -24.99 9.07
CA ASP A 483 10.57 -25.45 8.82
C ASP A 483 10.88 -26.45 9.93
N GLN A 484 10.31 -27.64 9.75
CA GLN A 484 10.45 -28.82 10.60
C GLN A 484 11.92 -28.90 10.95
N CYS A 485 12.26 -28.77 12.23
CA CYS A 485 13.61 -29.06 12.66
C CYS A 485 14.00 -30.42 12.09
N VAL A 486 14.90 -30.43 11.10
CA VAL A 486 15.20 -31.66 10.37
C VAL A 486 16.20 -32.40 11.25
N GLY A 487 15.72 -33.44 11.94
CA GLY A 487 16.58 -34.46 12.51
C GLY A 487 17.06 -35.39 11.41
N ASP A 488 18.34 -35.78 11.43
CA ASP A 488 18.94 -36.67 10.45
C ASP A 488 18.02 -37.86 10.06
N LYS A 489 17.49 -37.80 8.83
CA LYS A 489 17.43 -38.96 7.94
C LYS A 489 18.18 -38.62 6.65
N PHE A 490 19.47 -38.29 6.76
CA PHE A 490 20.34 -38.50 5.61
C PHE A 490 20.53 -40.01 5.46
N LYS A 491 20.13 -40.56 4.30
CA LYS A 491 20.48 -41.93 3.94
C LYS A 491 22.00 -42.06 4.01
N ASN A 492 22.46 -43.06 4.77
CA ASN A 492 23.85 -43.50 4.88
C ASN A 492 24.61 -43.48 3.54
#